data_AF-A0A947EUG7-F1
#
_entry.id   AF-A0A947EUG7-F1
#
_cell.length_a   1.000
_cell.length_b   1.000
_cell.length_c   1.000
_cell.angle_alpha   90.00
_cell.angle_beta   90.00
_cell.angle_gamma   90.00
#
_symmetry.space_group_name_H-M   'P 1'
#
loop_
_entity.id
_entity.type
_entity.pdbx_description
1 polymer ?
#
loop_
_entity_poly.entity_id
_entity_poly.type
_entity_poly.pdbx_seq_one_letter_code
_entity_poly.pdbx_strand_id
1 'polypeptide(L)'
;MLQLHILREQTENVCKALEKRNLEARPLVDKVLELDEKRRSFQTRLDNTLAESNTLSKEIGILFKNKQIEEANALKHKTSALKEKAKTLGESLNAAARELQEALYQIPNIPHELVPAGSNEEDNEEVFREGEIPDLGDAALPHWELAQQYDIIDFELGVKITGAGFPVYKGKGARLQRALIQYFLDKNTEAGYTEMQVPHLVNEASGFGTGQLPDKEGMMYHVGEDNLYLIPTAEVPVTNMLRDVILEQKELPVAYTGYTPCFRREAGSYGAHVRGLNRLHQFDKVEIVRVEHPDQSYA
;
A
#
# COMPACT_ATOMS: atom_id res chain seq x y z
N MET A 1 -3.75 7.03 -1.22
CA MET A 1 -3.23 7.91 -2.29
C MET A 1 -3.72 9.34 -2.08
N LEU A 2 -2.97 10.34 -2.53
CA LEU A 2 -3.38 11.74 -2.43
C LEU A 2 -4.58 12.05 -3.35
N GLN A 3 -5.43 12.97 -2.92
CA GLN A 3 -6.62 13.35 -3.68
C GLN A 3 -6.24 14.28 -4.85
N LEU A 4 -6.81 14.04 -6.04
CA LEU A 4 -6.54 14.84 -7.25
C LEU A 4 -6.85 16.33 -7.06
N HIS A 5 -7.88 16.67 -6.29
CA HIS A 5 -8.22 18.07 -6.00
C HIS A 5 -7.11 18.77 -5.21
N ILE A 6 -6.53 18.10 -4.20
CA ILE A 6 -5.39 18.63 -3.44
C ILE A 6 -4.19 18.84 -4.38
N LEU A 7 -3.89 17.88 -5.25
CA LEU A 7 -2.79 18.00 -6.22
C LEU A 7 -2.97 19.16 -7.21
N ARG A 8 -4.22 19.50 -7.57
CA ARG A 8 -4.54 20.62 -8.48
C ARG A 8 -4.51 21.98 -7.80
N GLU A 9 -5.06 22.08 -6.59
CA GLU A 9 -5.26 23.38 -5.94
C GLU A 9 -4.12 23.76 -5.01
N GLN A 10 -3.36 22.78 -4.53
CA GLN A 10 -2.28 22.96 -3.57
C GLN A 10 -0.95 22.41 -4.09
N THR A 11 -0.75 22.39 -5.41
CA THR A 11 0.46 21.83 -6.07
C THR A 11 1.76 22.28 -5.41
N GLU A 12 1.93 23.58 -5.18
CA GLU A 12 3.14 24.14 -4.57
C GLU A 12 3.35 23.66 -3.13
N ASN A 13 2.28 23.58 -2.35
CA ASN A 13 2.35 23.11 -0.96
C ASN A 13 2.72 21.61 -0.90
N VAL A 14 2.14 20.80 -1.80
CA VAL A 14 2.46 19.37 -1.92
C VAL A 14 3.94 19.19 -2.29
N CYS A 15 4.43 19.93 -3.29
CA CYS A 15 5.82 19.84 -3.73
C CYS A 15 6.78 20.23 -2.60
N LYS A 16 6.53 21.38 -1.96
CA LYS A 16 7.36 21.87 -0.85
C LYS A 16 7.36 20.92 0.35
N ALA A 17 6.23 20.30 0.67
CA ALA A 17 6.17 19.35 1.78
C ALA A 17 6.93 18.05 1.47
N LEU A 18 6.93 17.61 0.21
CA LEU A 18 7.67 16.42 -0.22
C LEU A 18 9.19 16.65 -0.32
N GLU A 19 9.66 17.91 -0.40
CA GLU A 19 11.08 18.25 -0.26
C GLU A 19 11.65 17.82 1.10
N LYS A 20 10.84 17.76 2.17
CA LYS A 20 11.28 17.19 3.47
C LYS A 20 11.76 15.75 3.38
N ARG A 21 11.35 15.02 2.33
CA ARG A 21 11.78 13.64 2.02
C ARG A 21 12.86 13.59 0.94
N ASN A 22 13.41 14.74 0.53
CA ASN A 22 14.35 14.90 -0.57
C ASN A 22 13.80 14.36 -1.90
N LEU A 23 12.49 14.46 -2.09
CA LEU A 23 11.83 14.04 -3.31
C LEU A 23 11.47 15.27 -4.15
N GLU A 24 12.04 15.38 -5.35
CA GLU A 24 11.59 16.33 -6.35
C GLU A 24 10.24 15.88 -6.92
N ALA A 25 9.15 16.28 -6.27
CA ALA A 25 7.82 15.80 -6.58
C ALA A 25 7.18 16.46 -7.80
N ARG A 26 7.70 17.62 -8.26
CA ARG A 26 7.06 18.42 -9.31
C ARG A 26 6.82 17.64 -10.61
N PRO A 27 7.81 16.89 -11.16
CA PRO A 27 7.57 16.08 -12.36
C PRO A 27 6.49 15.01 -12.17
N LEU A 28 6.40 14.40 -10.98
CA LEU A 28 5.40 13.39 -10.67
C LEU A 28 3.99 14.00 -10.60
N VAL A 29 3.86 15.15 -9.95
CA VAL A 29 2.59 15.87 -9.83
C VAL A 29 2.13 16.38 -11.19
N ASP A 30 3.00 17.03 -11.95
CA ASP A 30 2.69 17.52 -13.30
C ASP A 30 2.23 16.39 -14.22
N LYS A 31 2.87 15.20 -14.11
CA LYS A 31 2.45 14.03 -14.87
C LYS A 31 1.04 13.56 -14.51
N VAL A 32 0.70 13.54 -13.22
CA VAL A 32 -0.65 13.20 -12.75
C VAL A 32 -1.68 14.21 -13.26
N LEU A 33 -1.35 15.51 -13.27
CA LEU A 33 -2.23 16.56 -13.76
C LEU A 33 -2.47 16.44 -15.28
N GLU A 34 -1.43 16.16 -16.06
CA GLU A 34 -1.54 15.90 -17.50
C GLU A 34 -2.46 14.69 -17.79
N LEU A 35 -2.28 13.60 -17.04
CA LEU A 35 -3.09 12.39 -17.18
C LEU A 35 -4.55 12.62 -16.77
N ASP A 36 -4.81 13.40 -15.72
CA ASP A 36 -6.16 13.79 -15.33
C ASP A 36 -6.84 14.65 -16.41
N GLU A 37 -6.13 15.61 -17.01
CA GLU A 37 -6.63 16.42 -18.11
C GLU A 37 -6.96 15.55 -19.34
N LYS A 38 -6.05 14.66 -19.73
CA LYS A 38 -6.24 13.68 -20.81
C LYS A 38 -7.48 12.83 -20.58
N ARG A 39 -7.64 12.29 -19.36
CA ARG A 39 -8.83 11.50 -18.95
C ARG A 39 -10.11 12.32 -19.08
N ARG A 40 -10.14 13.54 -18.53
CA ARG A 40 -11.32 14.42 -18.58
C ARG A 40 -11.69 14.82 -20.02
N SER A 41 -10.68 15.04 -20.87
CA SER A 41 -10.87 15.33 -22.30
C SER A 41 -11.50 14.15 -23.03
N PHE A 42 -11.01 12.92 -22.80
CA PHE A 42 -11.63 11.72 -23.37
C PHE A 42 -13.05 11.49 -22.88
N GLN A 43 -13.31 11.66 -21.58
CA GLN A 43 -14.65 11.57 -21.02
C GLN A 43 -15.61 12.54 -21.72
N THR A 44 -15.23 13.82 -21.80
CA THR A 44 -16.04 14.87 -22.46
C THR A 44 -16.32 14.52 -23.93
N ARG A 45 -15.30 14.05 -24.67
CA ARG A 45 -15.45 13.65 -26.07
C ARG A 45 -16.35 12.43 -26.23
N LEU A 46 -16.25 11.47 -25.31
CA LEU A 46 -17.08 10.27 -25.29
C LEU A 46 -18.55 10.65 -25.05
N ASP A 47 -18.82 11.46 -24.04
CA ASP A 47 -20.16 11.91 -23.68
C ASP A 47 -20.81 12.69 -24.84
N ASN A 48 -20.07 13.59 -25.47
CA ASN A 48 -20.54 14.31 -26.67
C ASN A 48 -20.84 13.36 -27.84
N THR A 49 -19.99 12.36 -28.07
CA THR A 49 -20.18 11.37 -29.15
C THR A 49 -21.41 10.49 -28.88
N LEU A 50 -21.62 10.09 -27.63
CA LEU A 50 -22.80 9.33 -27.21
C LEU A 50 -24.09 10.15 -27.31
N ALA A 51 -24.05 11.43 -26.92
CA ALA A 51 -25.17 12.35 -27.06
C ALA A 51 -25.55 12.57 -28.54
N GLU A 52 -24.58 12.76 -29.42
CA GLU A 52 -24.78 12.88 -30.87
C GLU A 52 -25.39 11.59 -31.45
N SER A 53 -24.82 10.43 -31.10
CA SER A 53 -25.31 9.12 -31.54
C SER A 53 -26.76 8.85 -31.11
N ASN A 54 -27.11 9.23 -29.88
CA ASN A 54 -28.48 9.11 -29.35
C ASN A 54 -29.47 10.05 -30.07
N THR A 55 -29.02 11.25 -30.43
CA THR A 55 -29.83 12.23 -31.18
C THR A 55 -30.11 11.72 -32.59
N LEU A 56 -29.08 11.29 -33.32
CA LEU A 56 -29.23 10.71 -34.66
C LEU A 56 -30.08 9.43 -34.63
N SER A 57 -29.96 8.60 -33.60
CA SER A 57 -30.79 7.40 -33.44
C SER A 57 -32.29 7.73 -33.33
N LYS A 58 -32.64 8.85 -32.65
CA LYS A 58 -34.02 9.33 -32.58
C LYS A 58 -34.50 9.87 -33.94
N GLU A 59 -33.66 10.65 -34.63
CA GLU A 59 -33.96 11.19 -35.96
C GLU A 59 -34.18 10.09 -37.00
N ILE A 60 -33.34 9.05 -37.00
CA ILE A 60 -33.51 7.86 -37.85
C ILE A 60 -34.89 7.24 -37.63
N GLY A 61 -35.32 7.10 -36.37
CA GLY A 61 -36.65 6.59 -36.03
C GLY A 61 -37.80 7.45 -36.59
N ILE A 62 -37.61 8.78 -36.65
CA ILE A 62 -38.58 9.73 -37.23
C ILE A 62 -38.59 9.63 -38.76
N LEU A 63 -37.42 9.58 -39.41
CA LEU A 63 -37.31 9.49 -40.87
C LEU A 63 -37.90 8.18 -41.42
N PHE A 64 -37.70 7.06 -40.71
CA PHE A 64 -38.36 5.80 -41.06
C PHE A 64 -39.89 5.88 -40.93
N LYS A 65 -40.43 6.58 -39.93
CA LYS A 65 -41.87 6.83 -39.80
C LYS A 65 -42.41 7.70 -40.95
N ASN A 66 -41.62 8.66 -41.41
CA ASN A 66 -41.96 9.56 -42.51
C ASN A 66 -41.68 8.98 -43.92
N LYS A 67 -41.27 7.71 -44.02
CA LYS A 67 -40.91 7.01 -45.28
C LYS A 67 -39.73 7.63 -46.05
N GLN A 68 -38.88 8.41 -45.39
CA GLN A 68 -37.65 9.01 -45.94
C GLN A 68 -36.46 8.03 -45.79
N ILE A 69 -36.50 6.94 -46.56
CA ILE A 69 -35.59 5.78 -46.37
C ILE A 69 -34.13 6.12 -46.71
N GLU A 70 -33.86 6.90 -47.75
CA GLU A 70 -32.49 7.23 -48.14
C GLU A 70 -31.77 8.10 -47.09
N GLU A 71 -32.45 9.13 -46.58
CA GLU A 71 -31.93 10.00 -45.52
C GLU A 71 -31.70 9.21 -44.22
N ALA A 72 -32.61 8.30 -43.88
CA ALA A 72 -32.46 7.42 -42.72
C ALA A 72 -31.25 6.48 -42.84
N ASN A 73 -30.97 5.96 -44.04
CA ASN A 73 -29.81 5.11 -44.31
C ASN A 73 -28.49 5.91 -44.24
N ALA A 74 -28.47 7.16 -44.72
CA ALA A 74 -27.32 8.04 -44.59
C ALA A 74 -27.00 8.34 -43.11
N LEU A 75 -28.01 8.62 -42.29
CA LEU A 75 -27.82 8.81 -40.84
C LEU A 75 -27.42 7.53 -40.12
N LYS A 76 -27.90 6.35 -40.57
CA LYS A 76 -27.44 5.06 -40.06
C LYS A 76 -25.94 4.87 -40.25
N HIS A 77 -25.40 5.19 -41.44
CA HIS A 77 -23.95 5.13 -41.68
C HIS A 77 -23.16 6.06 -40.75
N LYS A 78 -23.64 7.30 -40.54
CA LYS A 78 -23.02 8.24 -39.58
C LYS A 78 -23.08 7.70 -38.14
N THR A 79 -24.20 7.12 -37.74
CA THR A 79 -24.38 6.55 -36.39
C THR A 79 -23.44 5.36 -36.16
N SER A 80 -23.20 4.52 -37.17
CA SER A 80 -22.21 3.44 -37.08
C SER A 80 -20.79 3.98 -36.87
N ALA A 81 -20.39 5.04 -37.58
CA ALA A 81 -19.09 5.69 -37.36
C ALA A 81 -18.96 6.30 -35.94
N LEU A 82 -20.03 6.89 -35.40
CA LEU A 82 -20.03 7.40 -34.03
C LEU A 82 -19.91 6.28 -32.99
N LYS A 83 -20.50 5.10 -33.23
CA LYS A 83 -20.34 3.93 -32.34
C LYS A 83 -18.90 3.44 -32.28
N GLU A 84 -18.23 3.34 -33.44
CA GLU A 84 -16.80 2.98 -33.47
C GLU A 84 -15.95 4.04 -32.75
N LYS A 85 -16.19 5.33 -33.02
CA LYS A 85 -15.51 6.42 -32.32
C LYS A 85 -15.72 6.38 -30.81
N ALA A 86 -16.94 6.11 -30.34
CA ALA A 86 -17.26 5.97 -28.93
C ALA A 86 -16.51 4.78 -28.29
N LYS A 87 -16.41 3.66 -29.00
CA LYS A 87 -15.63 2.50 -28.55
C LYS A 87 -14.15 2.87 -28.37
N THR A 88 -13.52 3.50 -29.36
CA THR A 88 -12.12 3.93 -29.28
C THR A 88 -11.89 4.95 -28.16
N LEU A 89 -12.82 5.89 -27.97
CA LEU A 89 -12.76 6.86 -26.87
C LEU A 89 -12.91 6.18 -25.50
N GLY A 90 -13.77 5.18 -25.37
CA GLY A 90 -13.91 4.38 -24.15
C GLY A 90 -12.65 3.60 -23.81
N GLU A 91 -12.01 2.96 -24.80
CA GLU A 91 -10.73 2.27 -24.61
C GLU A 91 -9.62 3.26 -24.19
N SER A 92 -9.56 4.43 -24.82
CA SER A 92 -8.59 5.49 -24.49
C SER A 92 -8.82 6.08 -23.10
N LEU A 93 -10.08 6.24 -22.70
CA LEU A 93 -10.47 6.70 -21.36
C LEU A 93 -10.02 5.70 -20.29
N ASN A 94 -10.28 4.39 -20.51
CA ASN A 94 -9.87 3.33 -19.58
C ASN A 94 -8.34 3.20 -19.50
N ALA A 95 -7.62 3.40 -20.61
CA ALA A 95 -6.16 3.46 -20.60
C ALA A 95 -5.66 4.66 -19.79
N ALA A 96 -6.18 5.87 -20.04
CA ALA A 96 -5.81 7.07 -19.31
C ALA A 96 -6.14 6.98 -17.80
N ALA A 97 -7.24 6.34 -17.44
CA ALA A 97 -7.62 6.11 -16.04
C ALA A 97 -6.63 5.17 -15.32
N ARG A 98 -6.18 4.10 -15.99
CA ARG A 98 -5.14 3.20 -15.45
C ARG A 98 -3.79 3.90 -15.32
N GLU A 99 -3.34 4.58 -16.37
CA GLU A 99 -2.10 5.39 -16.35
C GLU A 99 -2.12 6.41 -15.20
N LEU A 100 -3.26 7.10 -15.00
CA LEU A 100 -3.44 8.07 -13.92
C LEU A 100 -3.33 7.41 -12.54
N GLN A 101 -3.97 6.25 -12.36
CA GLN A 101 -3.95 5.51 -11.10
C GLN A 101 -2.53 5.01 -10.76
N GLU A 102 -1.83 4.45 -11.75
CA GLU A 102 -0.44 4.00 -11.61
C GLU A 102 0.49 5.17 -11.23
N ALA A 103 0.32 6.33 -11.86
CA ALA A 103 1.07 7.54 -11.53
C ALA A 103 0.77 8.04 -10.10
N LEU A 104 -0.49 8.00 -9.66
CA LEU A 104 -0.90 8.37 -8.31
C LEU A 104 -0.26 7.48 -7.24
N TYR A 105 -0.08 6.18 -7.51
CA TYR A 105 0.60 5.27 -6.58
C TYR A 105 2.09 5.58 -6.41
N GLN A 106 2.70 6.32 -7.34
CA GLN A 106 4.11 6.70 -7.22
C GLN A 106 4.34 7.85 -6.23
N ILE A 107 3.31 8.67 -5.98
CA ILE A 107 3.41 9.84 -5.09
C ILE A 107 3.21 9.38 -3.63
N PRO A 108 4.22 9.54 -2.76
CA PRO A 108 4.10 9.13 -1.37
C PRO A 108 3.20 10.08 -0.57
N ASN A 109 2.86 9.69 0.65
CA ASN A 109 2.11 10.57 1.55
C ASN A 109 2.91 11.83 1.90
N ILE A 110 2.18 12.92 2.13
CA ILE A 110 2.74 14.22 2.51
C ILE A 110 3.16 14.15 3.99
N PRO A 111 4.42 14.46 4.35
CA PRO A 111 4.82 14.56 5.75
C PRO A 111 4.02 15.62 6.48
N HIS A 112 3.65 15.33 7.74
CA HIS A 112 3.01 16.33 8.59
C HIS A 112 3.95 17.52 8.85
N GLU A 113 3.40 18.69 9.17
CA GLU A 113 4.18 19.90 9.40
C GLU A 113 5.19 19.76 10.56
N LEU A 114 4.84 18.96 11.58
CA LEU A 114 5.68 18.66 12.74
C LEU A 114 6.88 17.76 12.42
N VAL A 115 6.89 17.05 11.28
CA VAL A 115 8.01 16.16 10.93
C VAL A 115 9.21 17.03 10.52
N PRO A 116 10.38 16.89 11.16
CA PRO A 116 11.58 17.62 10.77
C PRO A 116 12.03 17.20 9.36
N ALA A 117 12.70 18.10 8.65
CA ALA A 117 13.33 17.76 7.38
C ALA A 117 14.64 16.99 7.66
N GLY A 118 14.91 15.94 6.91
CA GLY A 118 16.11 15.12 7.06
C GLY A 118 16.43 14.36 5.77
N SER A 119 17.70 14.01 5.59
CA SER A 119 18.21 13.24 4.45
C SER A 119 18.51 11.80 4.77
N ASN A 120 18.80 11.49 6.03
CA ASN A 120 19.13 10.16 6.50
C ASN A 120 18.75 10.00 7.98
N GLU A 121 19.02 8.82 8.53
CA GLU A 121 18.70 8.45 9.91
C GLU A 121 19.40 9.29 10.99
N GLU A 122 20.53 9.93 10.69
CA GLU A 122 21.27 10.79 11.64
C GLU A 122 20.57 12.14 11.86
N ASP A 123 19.66 12.53 10.97
CA ASP A 123 18.86 13.75 11.11
C ASP A 123 17.61 13.53 12.01
N ASN A 124 17.42 12.31 12.53
CA ASN A 124 16.28 12.01 13.41
C ASN A 124 16.45 12.66 14.80
N GLU A 125 15.34 13.17 15.34
CA GLU A 125 15.31 13.77 16.68
C GLU A 125 14.89 12.75 17.74
N GLU A 126 15.65 12.66 18.83
CA GLU A 126 15.24 11.89 20.01
C GLU A 126 14.18 12.68 20.81
N VAL A 127 12.94 12.20 20.78
CA VAL A 127 11.80 12.85 21.46
C VAL A 127 11.62 12.41 22.91
N PHE A 128 12.04 11.18 23.24
CA PHE A 128 11.85 10.58 24.56
C PHE A 128 12.84 9.44 24.78
N ARG A 129 13.33 9.31 26.02
CA ARG A 129 14.21 8.24 26.47
C ARG A 129 13.79 7.81 27.87
N GLU A 130 13.67 6.50 28.07
CA GLU A 130 13.32 5.91 29.36
C GLU A 130 14.24 4.73 29.69
N GLY A 131 14.50 4.55 30.99
CA GLY A 131 15.35 3.49 31.51
C GLY A 131 16.84 3.84 31.51
N GLU A 132 17.61 3.06 32.25
CA GLU A 132 19.07 3.14 32.27
C GLU A 132 19.65 2.07 31.35
N ILE A 133 20.63 2.45 30.51
CA ILE A 133 21.36 1.49 29.68
C ILE A 133 22.35 0.76 30.61
N PRO A 134 22.24 -0.57 30.77
CA PRO A 134 23.13 -1.31 31.65
C PRO A 134 24.56 -1.33 31.08
N ASP A 135 25.55 -1.12 31.94
CA ASP A 135 26.94 -1.39 31.61
C ASP A 135 27.18 -2.91 31.64
N LEU A 136 27.36 -3.49 30.46
CA LEU A 136 27.58 -4.93 30.29
C LEU A 136 29.07 -5.31 30.37
N GLY A 137 29.98 -4.32 30.41
CA GLY A 137 31.43 -4.51 30.39
C GLY A 137 31.99 -5.12 29.11
N ASP A 138 33.31 -5.28 29.05
CA ASP A 138 34.03 -5.76 27.85
C ASP A 138 33.76 -7.24 27.50
N ALA A 139 33.16 -8.01 28.41
CA ALA A 139 32.82 -9.41 28.21
C ALA A 139 31.41 -9.63 27.66
N ALA A 140 30.69 -8.55 27.33
CA ALA A 140 29.35 -8.62 26.74
C ALA A 140 29.37 -9.39 25.42
N LEU A 141 28.53 -10.42 25.33
CA LEU A 141 28.40 -11.20 24.12
C LEU A 141 27.21 -10.71 23.29
N PRO A 142 27.34 -10.63 21.96
CA PRO A 142 26.22 -10.34 21.10
C PRO A 142 25.21 -11.50 21.13
N HIS A 143 23.96 -11.22 20.77
CA HIS A 143 22.87 -12.18 20.92
C HIS A 143 23.03 -13.46 20.09
N TRP A 144 23.74 -13.41 18.96
CA TRP A 144 24.02 -14.61 18.17
C TRP A 144 25.04 -15.55 18.85
N GLU A 145 25.96 -15.03 19.65
CA GLU A 145 26.89 -15.84 20.45
C GLU A 145 26.18 -16.43 21.66
N LEU A 146 25.33 -15.64 22.33
CA LEU A 146 24.46 -16.14 23.41
C LEU A 146 23.53 -17.25 22.89
N ALA A 147 22.97 -17.08 21.69
CA ALA A 147 22.11 -18.07 21.06
C ALA A 147 22.81 -19.42 20.87
N GLN A 148 24.08 -19.39 20.44
CA GLN A 148 24.92 -20.58 20.28
C GLN A 148 25.31 -21.16 21.64
N GLN A 149 25.77 -20.33 22.58
CA GLN A 149 26.20 -20.76 23.92
C GLN A 149 25.09 -21.49 24.68
N TYR A 150 23.85 -21.03 24.57
CA TYR A 150 22.70 -21.62 25.25
C TYR A 150 21.92 -22.64 24.41
N ASP A 151 22.34 -22.89 23.17
CA ASP A 151 21.69 -23.79 22.21
C ASP A 151 20.19 -23.48 21.99
N ILE A 152 19.85 -22.19 21.89
CA ILE A 152 18.46 -21.71 21.84
C ILE A 152 18.02 -21.23 20.45
N ILE A 153 18.96 -20.89 19.56
CA ILE A 153 18.69 -20.55 18.16
C ILE A 153 19.78 -21.15 17.28
N ASP A 154 19.38 -21.83 16.23
CA ASP A 154 20.23 -22.53 15.28
C ASP A 154 20.12 -21.89 13.90
N PHE A 155 21.10 -21.05 13.58
CA PHE A 155 21.16 -20.34 12.31
C PHE A 155 21.64 -21.24 11.16
N GLU A 156 22.56 -22.17 11.43
CA GLU A 156 23.10 -23.09 10.43
C GLU A 156 22.03 -24.09 9.97
N LEU A 157 21.24 -24.60 10.91
CA LEU A 157 20.09 -25.45 10.58
C LEU A 157 19.06 -24.68 9.74
N GLY A 158 18.84 -23.42 10.04
CA GLY A 158 18.04 -22.50 9.25
C GLY A 158 18.50 -22.37 7.79
N VAL A 159 19.80 -22.13 7.60
CA VAL A 159 20.45 -22.11 6.28
C VAL A 159 20.26 -23.43 5.55
N LYS A 160 20.39 -24.56 6.25
CA LYS A 160 20.21 -25.90 5.67
C LYS A 160 18.77 -26.15 5.19
N ILE A 161 17.77 -25.65 5.91
CA ILE A 161 16.34 -25.89 5.60
C ILE A 161 15.84 -24.95 4.50
N THR A 162 16.25 -23.68 4.53
CA THR A 162 15.68 -22.63 3.67
C THR A 162 16.75 -21.74 3.04
N GLY A 163 17.65 -21.18 3.86
CA GLY A 163 18.64 -20.20 3.42
C GLY A 163 19.02 -19.22 4.54
N ALA A 164 19.92 -18.28 4.24
CA ALA A 164 20.25 -17.21 5.19
C ALA A 164 18.98 -16.43 5.58
N GLY A 165 18.91 -15.92 6.82
CA GLY A 165 17.77 -15.13 7.30
C GLY A 165 16.55 -15.94 7.79
N PHE A 166 16.68 -17.25 8.00
CA PHE A 166 15.62 -18.14 8.51
C PHE A 166 16.07 -18.93 9.75
N PRO A 167 16.11 -18.34 10.96
CA PRO A 167 16.61 -19.02 12.15
C PRO A 167 15.67 -20.13 12.65
N VAL A 168 16.24 -21.20 13.23
CA VAL A 168 15.47 -22.23 13.93
C VAL A 168 15.58 -22.02 15.45
N TYR A 169 14.47 -21.69 16.11
CA TYR A 169 14.43 -21.57 17.56
C TYR A 169 14.28 -22.95 18.23
N LYS A 170 15.02 -23.18 19.31
CA LYS A 170 15.08 -24.47 20.03
C LYS A 170 14.75 -24.31 21.51
N GLY A 171 14.12 -25.33 22.09
CA GLY A 171 13.89 -25.46 23.54
C GLY A 171 13.42 -24.17 24.22
N LYS A 172 14.27 -23.60 25.08
CA LYS A 172 13.98 -22.37 25.82
C LYS A 172 13.86 -21.14 24.91
N GLY A 173 14.59 -21.06 23.80
CA GLY A 173 14.48 -19.96 22.82
C GLY A 173 13.11 -19.95 22.15
N ALA A 174 12.66 -21.11 21.65
CA ALA A 174 11.33 -21.25 21.07
C ALA A 174 10.21 -20.94 22.08
N ARG A 175 10.39 -21.36 23.35
CA ARG A 175 9.45 -21.03 24.42
C ARG A 175 9.43 -19.53 24.72
N LEU A 176 10.60 -18.87 24.75
CA LEU A 176 10.71 -17.42 25.00
C LEU A 176 10.05 -16.63 23.86
N GLN A 177 10.31 -16.99 22.61
CA GLN A 177 9.68 -16.37 21.44
C GLN A 177 8.15 -16.40 21.55
N ARG A 178 7.58 -17.58 21.83
CA ARG A 178 6.14 -17.73 22.04
C ARG A 178 5.63 -16.96 23.26
N ALA A 179 6.40 -16.90 24.35
CA ALA A 179 6.01 -16.15 25.54
C ALA A 179 5.95 -14.64 25.27
N LEU A 180 6.88 -14.09 24.48
CA LEU A 180 6.87 -12.69 24.07
C LEU A 180 5.64 -12.37 23.21
N ILE A 181 5.28 -13.24 22.27
CA ILE A 181 4.07 -13.08 21.46
C ILE A 181 2.82 -12.99 22.35
N GLN A 182 2.64 -13.94 23.27
CA GLN A 182 1.51 -13.93 24.21
C GLN A 182 1.50 -12.67 25.07
N TYR A 183 2.65 -12.29 25.62
CA TYR A 183 2.78 -11.10 26.46
C TYR A 183 2.31 -9.84 25.74
N PHE A 184 2.74 -9.61 24.49
CA PHE A 184 2.33 -8.42 23.75
C PHE A 184 0.86 -8.44 23.31
N LEU A 185 0.31 -9.60 22.97
CA LEU A 185 -1.13 -9.73 22.70
C LEU A 185 -1.97 -9.43 23.95
N ASP A 186 -1.61 -10.00 25.09
CA ASP A 186 -2.28 -9.75 26.37
C ASP A 186 -2.20 -8.25 26.73
N LYS A 187 -1.04 -7.61 26.56
CA LYS A 187 -0.87 -6.17 26.82
C LYS A 187 -1.71 -5.29 25.91
N ASN A 188 -1.79 -5.62 24.62
CA ASN A 188 -2.58 -4.86 23.66
C ASN A 188 -4.08 -5.04 23.92
N THR A 189 -4.52 -6.26 24.23
CA THR A 189 -5.94 -6.52 24.55
C THR A 189 -6.37 -5.87 25.86
N GLU A 190 -5.51 -5.87 26.89
CA GLU A 190 -5.69 -5.07 28.12
C GLU A 190 -5.81 -3.57 27.82
N ALA A 191 -5.09 -3.07 26.81
CA ALA A 191 -5.15 -1.67 26.35
C ALA A 191 -6.37 -1.36 25.44
N GLY A 192 -7.27 -2.33 25.21
CA GLY A 192 -8.52 -2.13 24.48
C GLY A 192 -8.47 -2.48 22.99
N TYR A 193 -7.39 -3.10 22.50
CA TYR A 193 -7.34 -3.60 21.12
C TYR A 193 -8.08 -4.94 21.00
N THR A 194 -8.85 -5.11 19.94
CA THR A 194 -9.48 -6.39 19.62
C THR A 194 -8.48 -7.30 18.90
N GLU A 195 -8.24 -8.49 19.43
CA GLU A 195 -7.32 -9.45 18.83
C GLU A 195 -7.91 -10.08 17.56
N MET A 196 -7.14 -10.04 16.47
CA MET A 196 -7.50 -10.54 15.15
C MET A 196 -6.48 -11.58 14.68
N GLN A 197 -6.98 -12.74 14.28
CA GLN A 197 -6.20 -13.74 13.56
C GLN A 197 -6.51 -13.62 12.05
N VAL A 198 -5.49 -13.31 11.25
CA VAL A 198 -5.65 -12.93 9.84
C VAL A 198 -4.93 -13.90 8.88
N PRO A 199 -5.33 -13.95 7.59
CA PRO A 199 -4.58 -14.71 6.58
C PRO A 199 -3.16 -14.18 6.38
N HIS A 200 -2.21 -15.09 6.10
CA HIS A 200 -0.81 -14.72 5.81
C HIS A 200 -0.50 -14.58 4.32
N LEU A 201 -1.45 -14.95 3.47
CA LEU A 201 -1.44 -14.74 2.02
C LEU A 201 -2.54 -13.76 1.68
N VAL A 202 -2.22 -12.74 0.90
CA VAL A 202 -3.16 -11.70 0.48
C VAL A 202 -3.18 -11.53 -1.03
N ASN A 203 -4.31 -11.07 -1.55
CA ASN A 203 -4.43 -10.70 -2.96
C ASN A 203 -3.75 -9.35 -3.25
N GLU A 204 -3.56 -9.08 -4.53
CA GLU A 204 -2.93 -7.86 -5.04
C GLU A 204 -3.62 -6.57 -4.55
N ALA A 205 -4.96 -6.55 -4.53
CA ALA A 205 -5.73 -5.40 -4.05
C ALA A 205 -5.38 -5.01 -2.61
N SER A 206 -5.01 -5.98 -1.77
CA SER A 206 -4.62 -5.72 -0.39
C SER A 206 -3.24 -5.08 -0.29
N GLY A 207 -2.30 -5.51 -1.14
CA GLY A 207 -0.99 -4.87 -1.26
C GLY A 207 -1.08 -3.43 -1.75
N PHE A 208 -1.98 -3.12 -2.70
CA PHE A 208 -2.24 -1.74 -3.12
C PHE A 208 -2.91 -0.91 -2.01
N GLY A 209 -3.84 -1.51 -1.26
CA GLY A 209 -4.60 -0.83 -0.21
C GLY A 209 -3.72 -0.21 0.88
N THR A 210 -2.62 -0.87 1.25
CA THR A 210 -1.66 -0.43 2.27
C THR A 210 -0.32 0.05 1.71
N GLY A 211 -0.21 0.19 0.38
CA GLY A 211 0.93 0.82 -0.28
C GLY A 211 2.17 -0.04 -0.45
N GLN A 212 2.10 -1.35 -0.19
CA GLN A 212 3.19 -2.28 -0.52
C GLN A 212 3.28 -2.53 -2.03
N LEU A 213 2.15 -2.42 -2.74
CA LEU A 213 2.11 -2.41 -4.20
C LEU A 213 1.81 -1.00 -4.74
N PRO A 214 2.43 -0.59 -5.86
CA PRO A 214 3.36 -1.37 -6.70
C PRO A 214 4.69 -1.63 -5.98
N ASP A 215 5.20 -2.86 -6.06
CA ASP A 215 6.38 -3.32 -5.30
C ASP A 215 7.67 -2.72 -5.89
N LYS A 216 7.99 -1.48 -5.48
CA LYS A 216 9.09 -0.71 -6.05
C LYS A 216 10.46 -1.41 -5.92
N GLU A 217 10.63 -2.25 -4.90
CA GLU A 217 11.91 -2.88 -4.56
C GLU A 217 11.87 -4.42 -4.57
N GLY A 218 10.72 -5.01 -4.92
CA GLY A 218 10.56 -6.46 -4.90
C GLY A 218 10.62 -7.03 -3.47
N MET A 219 10.06 -6.30 -2.49
CA MET A 219 10.15 -6.60 -1.06
C MET A 219 9.17 -7.67 -0.60
N MET A 220 8.10 -7.92 -1.38
CA MET A 220 7.13 -8.97 -1.06
C MET A 220 7.49 -10.30 -1.73
N TYR A 221 7.27 -11.41 -1.02
CA TYR A 221 7.28 -12.72 -1.67
C TYR A 221 5.97 -12.95 -2.42
N HIS A 222 6.06 -13.37 -3.68
CA HIS A 222 4.93 -13.63 -4.58
C HIS A 222 4.78 -15.12 -4.89
N VAL A 223 3.56 -15.62 -4.71
CA VAL A 223 3.12 -16.97 -5.08
C VAL A 223 2.47 -16.87 -6.46
N GLY A 224 3.25 -17.14 -7.50
CA GLY A 224 2.88 -16.83 -8.88
C GLY A 224 1.67 -17.59 -9.42
N GLU A 225 1.50 -18.86 -9.06
CA GLU A 225 0.41 -19.71 -9.58
C GLU A 225 -0.98 -19.20 -9.14
N ASP A 226 -1.10 -18.75 -7.89
CA ASP A 226 -2.37 -18.26 -7.32
C ASP A 226 -2.48 -16.72 -7.37
N ASN A 227 -1.43 -16.03 -7.81
CA ASN A 227 -1.28 -14.58 -7.73
C ASN A 227 -1.55 -14.02 -6.31
N LEU A 228 -0.93 -14.64 -5.31
CA LEU A 228 -1.02 -14.24 -3.91
C LEU A 228 0.35 -13.76 -3.40
N TYR A 229 0.34 -12.96 -2.35
CA TYR A 229 1.55 -12.40 -1.74
C TYR A 229 1.62 -12.78 -0.27
N LEU A 230 2.80 -13.20 0.19
CA LEU A 230 3.03 -13.35 1.62
C LEU A 230 3.10 -11.97 2.28
N ILE A 231 2.47 -11.82 3.44
CA ILE A 231 2.38 -10.54 4.13
C ILE A 231 3.74 -10.10 4.71
N PRO A 232 4.19 -8.85 4.48
CA PRO A 232 5.39 -8.30 5.12
C PRO A 232 5.13 -7.76 6.53
N THR A 233 3.85 -7.71 6.93
CA THR A 233 3.33 -7.25 8.21
C THR A 233 1.82 -7.58 8.30
N ALA A 234 1.30 -7.83 9.51
CA ALA A 234 -0.14 -7.93 9.77
C ALA A 234 -0.92 -6.64 9.42
N GLU A 235 -0.25 -5.48 9.33
CA GLU A 235 -0.86 -4.22 8.87
C GLU A 235 -1.65 -4.40 7.57
N VAL A 236 -1.11 -5.17 6.62
CA VAL A 236 -1.70 -5.38 5.30
C VAL A 236 -3.09 -6.01 5.42
N PRO A 237 -3.25 -7.24 5.95
CA PRO A 237 -4.57 -7.85 6.07
C PRO A 237 -5.46 -7.15 7.11
N VAL A 238 -4.93 -6.68 8.24
CA VAL A 238 -5.74 -6.06 9.31
C VAL A 238 -6.38 -4.75 8.82
N THR A 239 -5.63 -3.88 8.15
CA THR A 239 -6.19 -2.64 7.59
C THR A 239 -7.20 -2.94 6.49
N ASN A 240 -6.94 -3.95 5.64
CA ASN A 240 -7.84 -4.32 4.55
C ASN A 240 -9.13 -5.01 5.00
N MET A 241 -9.28 -5.40 6.27
CA MET A 241 -10.59 -5.81 6.81
C MET A 241 -11.65 -4.70 6.69
N LEU A 242 -11.20 -3.44 6.62
CA LEU A 242 -12.04 -2.25 6.52
C LEU A 242 -12.11 -1.71 5.07
N ARG A 243 -11.51 -2.40 4.10
CA ARG A 243 -11.59 -2.01 2.69
C ARG A 243 -13.03 -2.14 2.20
N ASP A 244 -13.51 -1.12 1.48
CA ASP A 244 -14.88 -1.04 0.96
C ASP A 244 -15.99 -1.10 2.05
N VAL A 245 -15.64 -0.77 3.30
CA VAL A 245 -16.58 -0.67 4.43
C VAL A 245 -16.85 0.80 4.77
N ILE A 246 -18.12 1.12 5.05
CA ILE A 246 -18.52 2.42 5.60
C ILE A 246 -18.79 2.21 7.09
N LEU A 247 -17.98 2.86 7.93
CA LEU A 247 -18.14 2.85 9.38
C LEU A 247 -19.01 4.03 9.84
N GLU A 248 -19.85 3.79 10.84
CA GLU A 248 -20.50 4.86 11.60
C GLU A 248 -19.50 5.51 12.55
N GLN A 249 -19.65 6.82 12.81
CA GLN A 249 -18.74 7.55 13.71
C GLN A 249 -18.64 6.95 15.12
N LYS A 250 -19.72 6.33 15.61
CA LYS A 250 -19.77 5.69 16.93
C LYS A 250 -18.93 4.40 17.03
N GLU A 251 -18.53 3.84 15.89
CA GLU A 251 -17.66 2.66 15.82
C GLU A 251 -16.17 3.04 15.92
N LEU A 252 -15.85 4.32 15.85
CA LEU A 252 -14.48 4.84 15.99
C LEU A 252 -14.17 5.16 17.47
N PRO A 253 -12.96 4.85 17.96
CA PRO A 253 -11.86 4.20 17.23
C PRO A 253 -12.08 2.70 17.02
N VAL A 254 -11.69 2.21 15.84
CA VAL A 254 -11.49 0.78 15.62
C VAL A 254 -10.03 0.46 15.91
N ALA A 255 -9.79 -0.38 16.92
CA ALA A 255 -8.46 -0.76 17.37
C ALA A 255 -8.28 -2.28 17.29
N TYR A 256 -7.37 -2.73 16.42
CA TYR A 256 -7.05 -4.14 16.22
C TYR A 256 -5.61 -4.46 16.57
N THR A 257 -5.38 -5.64 17.13
CA THR A 257 -4.04 -6.21 17.30
C THR A 257 -3.99 -7.60 16.70
N GLY A 258 -2.84 -8.04 16.22
CA GLY A 258 -2.71 -9.39 15.66
C GLY A 258 -1.26 -9.85 15.59
N TYR A 259 -1.06 -11.13 15.88
CA TYR A 259 0.22 -11.80 15.67
C TYR A 259 0.27 -12.44 14.27
N THR A 260 1.35 -12.20 13.54
CA THR A 260 1.65 -12.94 12.30
C THR A 260 3.15 -13.19 12.12
N PRO A 261 3.56 -14.32 11.52
CA PRO A 261 4.84 -14.37 10.85
C PRO A 261 4.84 -13.39 9.67
N CYS A 262 5.89 -12.57 9.57
CA CYS A 262 6.07 -11.54 8.56
C CYS A 262 7.17 -11.98 7.59
N PHE A 263 6.93 -11.78 6.29
CA PHE A 263 7.83 -12.23 5.22
C PHE A 263 8.34 -11.05 4.39
N ARG A 264 9.65 -10.83 4.38
CA ARG A 264 10.28 -9.75 3.60
C ARG A 264 11.44 -10.30 2.79
N ARG A 265 11.51 -9.94 1.52
CA ARG A 265 12.63 -10.34 0.65
C ARG A 265 13.93 -9.64 0.98
N GLU A 266 13.88 -8.54 1.74
CA GLU A 266 15.06 -7.79 2.19
C GLU A 266 16.01 -7.45 1.02
N ALA A 267 15.44 -7.22 -0.16
CA ALA A 267 16.16 -6.88 -1.37
C ALA A 267 16.94 -5.57 -1.16
N GLY A 268 18.19 -5.53 -1.61
CA GLY A 268 19.06 -4.35 -1.43
C GLY A 268 19.87 -4.32 -0.12
N SER A 269 19.66 -5.25 0.81
CA SER A 269 20.40 -5.30 2.10
C SER A 269 21.71 -6.12 2.06
N TYR A 270 22.20 -6.49 0.87
CA TYR A 270 23.41 -7.31 0.70
C TYR A 270 24.63 -6.65 1.36
N GLY A 271 25.06 -7.19 2.51
CA GLY A 271 26.30 -6.81 3.19
C GLY A 271 26.15 -5.91 4.43
N ALA A 272 24.95 -5.40 4.74
CA ALA A 272 24.74 -4.54 5.91
C ALA A 272 24.37 -5.37 7.16
N HIS A 273 25.31 -5.54 8.10
CA HIS A 273 25.08 -6.04 9.47
C HIS A 273 24.15 -7.29 9.61
N VAL A 274 24.32 -8.28 8.74
CA VAL A 274 23.36 -9.40 8.56
C VAL A 274 23.50 -10.54 9.59
N ARG A 275 24.10 -10.29 10.76
CA ARG A 275 24.33 -11.35 11.77
C ARG A 275 23.25 -11.34 12.85
N GLY A 276 22.77 -12.53 13.21
CA GLY A 276 21.76 -12.72 14.25
C GLY A 276 20.32 -12.50 13.75
N LEU A 277 19.58 -11.65 14.44
CA LEU A 277 18.11 -11.52 14.34
C LEU A 277 17.65 -10.14 13.89
N ASN A 278 18.57 -9.20 13.63
CA ASN A 278 18.21 -7.82 13.33
C ASN A 278 17.54 -7.66 11.96
N ARG A 279 17.85 -8.56 11.01
CA ARG A 279 17.26 -8.59 9.67
C ARG A 279 17.09 -10.03 9.22
N LEU A 280 15.83 -10.43 9.02
CA LEU A 280 15.43 -11.80 8.67
C LEU A 280 14.41 -11.76 7.53
N HIS A 281 14.34 -12.84 6.75
CA HIS A 281 13.27 -12.98 5.76
C HIS A 281 11.94 -13.40 6.38
N GLN A 282 12.00 -14.08 7.53
CA GLN A 282 10.84 -14.43 8.34
C GLN A 282 11.07 -14.00 9.78
N PHE A 283 10.16 -13.21 10.33
CA PHE A 283 10.18 -12.79 11.73
C PHE A 283 8.76 -12.67 12.28
N ASP A 284 8.61 -12.82 13.59
CA ASP A 284 7.32 -12.68 14.27
C ASP A 284 7.07 -11.22 14.67
N LYS A 285 5.83 -10.77 14.53
CA LYS A 285 5.42 -9.44 14.99
C LYS A 285 4.01 -9.48 15.56
N VAL A 286 3.81 -8.78 16.68
CA VAL A 286 2.49 -8.42 17.19
C VAL A 286 2.24 -6.98 16.76
N GLU A 287 1.28 -6.79 15.87
CA GLU A 287 0.94 -5.50 15.29
C GLU A 287 -0.22 -4.85 16.03
N ILE A 288 -0.25 -3.51 15.99
CA ILE A 288 -1.43 -2.71 16.31
C ILE A 288 -1.84 -1.90 15.08
N VAL A 289 -3.14 -1.83 14.82
CA VAL A 289 -3.74 -1.00 13.76
C VAL A 289 -4.89 -0.22 14.39
N ARG A 290 -4.91 1.09 14.13
CA ARG A 290 -6.00 1.97 14.56
C ARG A 290 -6.60 2.68 13.37
N VAL A 291 -7.93 2.72 13.32
CA VAL A 291 -8.68 3.61 12.45
C VAL A 291 -9.44 4.59 13.32
N GLU A 292 -9.11 5.86 13.12
CA GLU A 292 -9.56 6.99 13.92
C GLU A 292 -10.43 7.93 13.09
N HIS A 293 -11.22 8.76 13.78
CA HIS A 293 -11.77 9.94 13.13
C HIS A 293 -10.63 10.89 12.72
N PRO A 294 -10.68 11.56 11.55
CA PRO A 294 -9.58 12.43 11.09
C PRO A 294 -9.09 13.46 12.13
N ASP A 295 -10.02 14.04 12.90
CA ASP A 295 -9.69 15.03 13.95
C ASP A 295 -8.95 14.44 15.18
N GLN A 296 -8.83 13.11 15.27
CA GLN A 296 -8.22 12.40 16.40
C GLN A 296 -6.93 11.65 16.01
N SER A 297 -6.47 11.73 14.76
CA SER A 297 -5.30 10.95 14.30
C SER A 297 -3.98 11.35 14.96
N TYR A 298 -3.92 12.53 15.58
CA TYR A 298 -2.75 13.06 16.30
C TYR A 298 -2.98 13.22 17.81
N ALA A 299 -4.15 12.78 18.31
CA ALA A 299 -4.56 12.94 19.69
C ALA A 299 -3.86 11.95 20.64
#